data_AF-A0A813KTC5-F1
#
_entry.id   AF-A0A813KTC5-F1
#
_cell.length_a   1.000
_cell.length_b   1.000
_cell.length_c   1.000
_cell.angle_alpha   90.00
_cell.angle_beta   90.00
_cell.angle_gamma   90.00
#
_symmetry.space_group_name_H-M   'P 1'
#
loop_
_entity.id
_entity.type
_entity.pdbx_description
1 polymer ?
#
loop_
_entity_poly.entity_id
_entity_poly.type
_entity_poly.pdbx_seq_one_letter_code
_entity_poly.pdbx_strand_id
1 'polypeptide(L)'
;MAAEVKVKEKKKRKVEAEEEDEAPEAPEDGDDKQEKKRQKQLKEDARPSSQKTSVGRGQGENTQKPSATQMLRAKGGRSTTISVMLPASIIDNCQSFELKAVLVGQIARALTIYGVNEVVLFEDRFDTAWSDDADNASRSMAFFARNLQYLETPQYLRRQLLPVHKDLRHVGLLSPLDAPHHLRKYERLPYRDGAVLGKDKAPAPPEDAEGPGVWVNCGLDEPVWARGQD
;
A
#
# COMPACT_ATOMS: atom_id res chain seq x y z
N MET A 1 -53.84 9.99 61.71
CA MET A 1 -52.55 9.92 62.43
C MET A 1 -51.49 9.44 61.45
N ALA A 2 -50.38 10.19 61.38
CA ALA A 2 -49.16 9.98 60.57
C ALA A 2 -48.41 8.68 61.02
N ALA A 3 -47.32 8.18 60.41
CA ALA A 3 -46.19 8.76 59.67
C ALA A 3 -45.46 7.63 58.87
N GLU A 4 -44.98 7.84 57.64
CA GLU A 4 -43.61 8.22 57.17
C GLU A 4 -42.66 7.05 56.77
N VAL A 5 -42.23 6.94 55.49
CA VAL A 5 -40.94 7.37 54.84
C VAL A 5 -39.80 6.33 55.05
N LYS A 6 -39.02 5.81 54.08
CA LYS A 6 -38.12 6.42 53.09
C LYS A 6 -37.55 5.37 52.10
N VAL A 7 -37.38 5.74 50.83
CA VAL A 7 -36.67 5.00 49.76
C VAL A 7 -35.20 5.43 49.69
N LYS A 8 -34.26 4.53 49.37
CA LYS A 8 -32.86 4.84 48.99
C LYS A 8 -32.42 4.07 47.75
N GLU A 9 -32.20 4.79 46.65
CA GLU A 9 -31.45 4.36 45.46
C GLU A 9 -29.94 4.59 45.62
N LYS A 10 -29.11 3.74 44.99
CA LYS A 10 -27.64 3.84 44.97
C LYS A 10 -27.14 4.50 43.68
N LYS A 11 -26.25 5.49 43.84
CA LYS A 11 -25.74 6.43 42.84
C LYS A 11 -24.33 6.05 42.32
N LYS A 12 -24.09 6.32 41.04
CA LYS A 12 -22.80 6.27 40.29
C LYS A 12 -21.72 7.19 40.91
N ARG A 13 -20.44 6.79 40.84
CA ARG A 13 -19.26 7.63 41.14
C ARG A 13 -18.63 8.19 39.85
N LYS A 14 -18.36 9.49 39.83
CA LYS A 14 -17.56 10.27 38.87
C LYS A 14 -16.57 11.10 39.72
N VAL A 15 -15.33 11.25 39.27
CA VAL A 15 -14.22 11.94 39.96
C VAL A 15 -13.86 13.21 39.19
N GLU A 16 -13.79 14.35 39.89
CA GLU A 16 -13.26 15.68 39.52
C GLU A 16 -12.54 16.18 40.82
N ALA A 17 -11.23 16.47 40.81
CA ALA A 17 -10.51 17.73 40.53
C ALA A 17 -10.63 18.81 41.63
N GLU A 18 -9.55 19.09 42.37
CA GLU A 18 -9.32 20.34 43.12
C GLU A 18 -7.81 20.69 43.15
N GLU A 19 -7.53 21.97 42.90
CA GLU A 19 -6.27 22.74 42.94
C GLU A 19 -6.32 23.64 44.19
N GLU A 20 -5.22 23.78 44.94
CA GLU A 20 -4.99 24.95 45.80
C GLU A 20 -3.49 25.35 45.80
N ASP A 21 -3.26 26.65 45.58
CA ASP A 21 -2.01 27.40 45.52
C ASP A 21 -1.58 27.86 46.93
N GLU A 22 -0.31 27.72 47.30
CA GLU A 22 0.31 28.54 48.37
C GLU A 22 1.81 28.76 48.07
N ALA A 23 2.20 30.02 47.87
CA ALA A 23 3.59 30.45 47.67
C ALA A 23 4.33 30.60 49.02
N PRO A 24 5.67 30.47 49.05
CA PRO A 24 6.43 31.68 49.39
C PRO A 24 7.82 31.83 48.72
N GLU A 25 8.16 33.10 48.51
CA GLU A 25 9.45 33.81 48.65
C GLU A 25 10.73 33.34 47.92
N ALA A 26 11.27 34.27 47.12
CA ALA A 26 12.68 34.36 46.71
C ALA A 26 13.33 35.54 47.48
N PRO A 27 14.67 35.79 47.43
CA PRO A 27 15.71 35.09 46.67
C PRO A 27 17.00 34.81 47.49
N GLU A 28 17.91 33.96 47.00
CA GLU A 28 19.36 34.27 47.05
C GLU A 28 20.06 33.74 45.78
N ASP A 29 20.65 34.68 45.05
CA ASP A 29 21.44 34.51 43.82
C ASP A 29 22.68 33.65 44.07
N GLY A 30 22.77 32.47 43.45
CA GLY A 30 23.97 31.68 43.65
C GLY A 30 24.16 30.35 42.93
N ASP A 31 23.38 29.93 41.93
CA ASP A 31 23.69 28.62 41.29
C ASP A 31 23.21 28.42 39.83
N ASP A 32 22.92 29.51 39.11
CA ASP A 32 22.33 29.43 37.78
C ASP A 32 23.34 28.99 36.67
N LYS A 33 24.64 28.95 37.00
CA LYS A 33 25.70 28.50 36.08
C LYS A 33 25.91 26.99 36.11
N GLN A 34 25.68 26.33 37.24
CA GLN A 34 25.97 24.91 37.40
C GLN A 34 24.82 24.05 36.85
N GLU A 35 23.58 24.49 37.02
CA GLU A 35 22.38 23.86 36.46
C GLU A 35 22.35 23.97 34.92
N LYS A 36 22.71 25.14 34.34
CA LYS A 36 22.86 25.30 32.88
C LYS A 36 23.95 24.40 32.28
N LYS A 37 25.02 24.11 33.03
CA LYS A 37 26.10 23.21 32.59
C LYS A 37 25.64 21.75 32.59
N ARG A 38 24.87 21.35 33.61
CA ARG A 38 24.26 20.01 33.73
C ARG A 38 23.21 19.75 32.66
N GLN A 39 22.34 20.72 32.37
CA GLN A 39 21.35 20.61 31.29
C GLN A 39 21.99 20.61 29.90
N LYS A 40 23.15 21.24 29.72
CA LYS A 40 23.90 21.19 28.45
C LYS A 40 24.58 19.83 28.24
N GLN A 41 25.14 19.22 29.28
CA GLN A 41 25.70 17.86 29.23
C GLN A 41 24.62 16.80 28.95
N LEU A 42 23.47 16.87 29.64
CA LEU A 42 22.34 15.94 29.39
C LEU A 42 21.75 16.08 27.97
N LYS A 43 21.83 17.28 27.36
CA LYS A 43 21.44 17.51 25.95
C LYS A 43 22.52 17.15 24.93
N GLU A 44 23.77 16.97 25.34
CA GLU A 44 24.86 16.49 24.48
C GLU A 44 24.89 14.96 24.46
N ASP A 45 24.62 14.30 25.59
CA ASP A 45 24.55 12.83 25.70
C ASP A 45 23.27 12.21 25.10
N ALA A 46 22.21 13.02 24.90
CA ALA A 46 20.94 12.57 24.30
C ALA A 46 20.83 12.81 22.78
N ARG A 47 21.90 13.25 22.09
CA ARG A 47 21.89 13.34 20.63
C ARG A 47 22.23 11.99 20.03
N PRO A 48 21.34 11.36 19.23
CA PRO A 48 21.74 10.19 18.46
C PRO A 48 22.89 10.58 17.54
N SER A 49 24.00 9.84 17.64
CA SER A 49 25.16 10.02 16.78
C SER A 49 24.69 9.90 15.33
N SER A 50 24.88 10.98 14.56
CA SER A 50 24.76 10.91 13.12
C SER A 50 25.93 10.05 12.65
N GLN A 51 25.65 8.77 12.38
CA GLN A 51 26.56 7.93 11.64
C GLN A 51 26.82 8.63 10.31
N LYS A 52 28.01 9.22 10.20
CA LYS A 52 28.66 9.46 8.91
C LYS A 52 28.76 8.10 8.23
N THR A 53 27.82 7.78 7.35
CA THR A 53 28.06 6.75 6.35
C THR A 53 29.12 7.30 5.42
N SER A 54 30.34 6.82 5.64
CA SER A 54 31.39 6.82 4.64
C SER A 54 30.82 6.37 3.31
N VAL A 55 31.22 7.04 2.24
CA VAL A 55 31.03 6.59 0.86
C VAL A 55 31.83 5.30 0.71
N GLY A 56 31.24 4.19 1.13
CA GLY A 56 31.69 2.84 0.86
C GLY A 56 31.06 2.38 -0.43
N ARG A 57 31.89 2.15 -1.45
CA ARG A 57 31.57 1.20 -2.53
C ARG A 57 31.15 -0.11 -1.86
N GLY A 58 29.84 -0.34 -1.76
CA GLY A 58 29.26 -1.46 -1.05
C GLY A 58 28.28 -2.19 -1.93
N GLN A 59 28.76 -3.26 -2.56
CA GLN A 59 27.94 -4.45 -2.79
C GLN A 59 27.37 -4.85 -1.43
N GLY A 60 26.07 -4.67 -1.27
CA GLY A 60 25.36 -4.88 -0.02
C GLY A 60 23.91 -5.18 -0.34
N GLU A 61 23.69 -6.34 -0.96
CA GLU A 61 22.37 -6.91 -1.15
C GLU A 61 21.72 -7.07 0.23
N ASN A 62 20.73 -6.23 0.50
CA ASN A 62 19.88 -6.38 1.67
C ASN A 62 18.95 -7.59 1.41
N THR A 63 19.41 -8.79 1.75
CA THR A 63 18.83 -10.11 1.43
C THR A 63 17.55 -10.46 2.19
N GLN A 64 16.94 -9.53 2.92
CA GLN A 64 15.71 -9.81 3.68
C GLN A 64 14.43 -9.80 2.85
N LYS A 65 14.51 -9.50 1.56
CA LYS A 65 13.42 -9.68 0.60
C LYS A 65 13.96 -10.53 -0.54
N PRO A 66 13.36 -11.70 -0.86
CA PRO A 66 13.77 -12.42 -2.06
C PRO A 66 13.53 -11.48 -3.24
N SER A 67 14.61 -10.94 -3.81
CA SER A 67 14.54 -10.16 -5.03
C SER A 67 13.83 -11.00 -6.09
N ALA A 68 12.97 -10.39 -6.91
CA ALA A 68 12.29 -11.07 -8.01
C ALA A 68 13.27 -11.92 -8.86
N THR A 69 14.52 -11.47 -8.95
CA THR A 69 15.66 -12.16 -9.60
C THR A 69 15.96 -13.54 -9.03
N GLN A 70 15.72 -13.80 -7.74
CA GLN A 70 15.93 -15.11 -7.12
C GLN A 70 14.77 -16.07 -7.39
N MET A 71 13.55 -15.57 -7.53
CA MET A 71 12.36 -16.38 -7.87
C MET A 71 12.31 -16.76 -9.36
N LEU A 72 12.89 -15.96 -10.24
CA LEU A 72 12.85 -16.14 -11.70
C LEU A 72 13.90 -17.13 -12.25
N ARG A 73 14.56 -17.93 -11.41
CA ARG A 73 15.56 -18.94 -11.83
C ARG A 73 14.93 -20.18 -12.51
N ALA A 74 13.89 -20.01 -13.31
CA ALA A 74 13.38 -21.07 -14.15
C ALA A 74 14.34 -21.29 -15.34
N LYS A 75 14.77 -22.54 -15.56
CA LYS A 75 15.65 -22.93 -16.68
C LYS A 75 15.02 -22.72 -18.08
N GLY A 76 13.74 -22.37 -18.15
CA GLY A 76 12.98 -22.16 -19.38
C GLY A 76 11.56 -21.65 -19.11
N GLY A 77 10.81 -21.38 -20.18
CA GLY A 77 9.41 -20.94 -20.11
C GLY A 77 8.46 -22.07 -19.68
N ARG A 78 7.31 -21.71 -19.11
CA ARG A 78 6.22 -22.63 -18.81
C ARG A 78 5.45 -22.95 -20.11
N SER A 79 5.09 -24.22 -20.32
CA SER A 79 4.32 -24.67 -21.49
C SER A 79 2.80 -24.66 -21.29
N THR A 80 2.33 -24.48 -20.05
CA THR A 80 0.92 -24.51 -19.71
C THR A 80 0.52 -23.29 -18.87
N THR A 81 -0.72 -22.87 -19.03
CA THR A 81 -1.36 -21.84 -18.21
C THR A 81 -2.31 -22.47 -17.18
N ILE A 82 -2.58 -21.75 -16.10
CA ILE A 82 -3.57 -22.13 -15.08
C ILE A 82 -4.58 -21.00 -14.97
N SER A 83 -5.86 -21.32 -15.16
CA SER A 83 -6.97 -20.39 -14.95
C SER A 83 -7.80 -20.86 -13.75
N VAL A 84 -8.24 -19.93 -12.90
CA VAL A 84 -9.07 -20.22 -11.73
C VAL A 84 -10.40 -19.48 -11.85
N MET A 85 -11.50 -20.22 -11.70
CA MET A 85 -12.85 -19.66 -11.67
C MET A 85 -13.29 -19.44 -10.22
N LEU A 86 -13.78 -18.23 -9.91
CA LEU A 86 -14.25 -17.87 -8.57
C LEU A 86 -15.67 -17.27 -8.63
N PRO A 87 -16.59 -17.72 -7.75
CA PRO A 87 -17.89 -17.09 -7.63
C PRO A 87 -17.76 -15.68 -7.03
N ALA A 88 -18.46 -14.72 -7.64
CA ALA A 88 -18.46 -13.33 -7.19
C ALA A 88 -19.04 -13.18 -5.78
N SER A 89 -19.97 -14.05 -5.36
CA SER A 89 -20.63 -13.95 -4.05
C SER A 89 -19.74 -14.24 -2.84
N ILE A 90 -18.51 -14.74 -3.02
CA ILE A 90 -17.57 -15.05 -1.92
C ILE A 90 -17.37 -13.83 -1.02
N ILE A 91 -17.29 -12.64 -1.61
CA ILE A 91 -17.06 -11.40 -0.88
C ILE A 91 -18.31 -10.88 -0.17
N ASP A 92 -19.51 -11.37 -0.50
CA ASP A 92 -20.75 -10.91 0.13
C ASP A 92 -20.96 -11.46 1.53
N ASN A 93 -20.21 -12.49 1.90
CA ASN A 93 -20.17 -12.98 3.27
C ASN A 93 -19.47 -12.00 4.23
N CYS A 94 -18.69 -11.05 3.70
CA CYS A 94 -18.01 -10.04 4.51
C CYS A 94 -18.95 -8.90 4.90
N GLN A 95 -18.92 -8.53 6.18
CA GLN A 95 -19.80 -7.51 6.77
C GLN A 95 -19.43 -6.07 6.38
N SER A 96 -18.17 -5.80 6.06
CA SER A 96 -17.68 -4.46 5.73
C SER A 96 -16.85 -4.45 4.45
N PHE A 97 -16.77 -3.30 3.78
CA PHE A 97 -15.93 -3.12 2.58
C PHE A 97 -14.44 -3.33 2.85
N GLU A 98 -13.99 -3.03 4.08
CA GLU A 98 -12.63 -3.31 4.53
C GLU A 98 -12.34 -4.81 4.54
N LEU A 99 -13.23 -5.60 5.13
CA LEU A 99 -13.12 -7.06 5.16
C LEU A 99 -13.21 -7.67 3.76
N LYS A 100 -14.07 -7.11 2.88
CA LYS A 100 -14.13 -7.51 1.46
C LYS A 100 -12.78 -7.31 0.79
N ALA A 101 -12.18 -6.13 0.93
CA ALA A 101 -10.88 -5.83 0.34
C ALA A 101 -9.81 -6.80 0.85
N VAL A 102 -9.71 -7.00 2.17
CA VAL A 102 -8.72 -7.92 2.78
C VAL A 102 -8.89 -9.34 2.25
N LEU A 103 -10.12 -9.85 2.14
CA LEU A 103 -10.40 -11.17 1.59
C LEU A 103 -9.92 -11.29 0.13
N VAL A 104 -10.22 -10.29 -0.71
CA VAL A 104 -9.74 -10.24 -2.09
C VAL A 104 -8.20 -10.23 -2.13
N GLY A 105 -7.55 -9.48 -1.24
CA GLY A 105 -6.09 -9.46 -1.13
C GLY A 105 -5.49 -10.81 -0.74
N GLN A 106 -6.13 -11.54 0.16
CA GLN A 106 -5.70 -12.89 0.55
C GLN A 106 -5.82 -13.87 -0.63
N ILE A 107 -6.93 -13.82 -1.36
CA ILE A 107 -7.15 -14.63 -2.56
C ILE A 107 -6.09 -14.28 -3.61
N ALA A 108 -5.91 -13.01 -3.94
CA ALA A 108 -4.91 -12.55 -4.91
C ALA A 108 -3.51 -13.05 -4.56
N ARG A 109 -3.10 -12.94 -3.29
CA ARG A 109 -1.81 -13.43 -2.83
C ARG A 109 -1.66 -14.93 -3.02
N ALA A 110 -2.68 -15.72 -2.69
CA ALA A 110 -2.65 -17.16 -2.92
C ALA A 110 -2.48 -17.48 -4.41
N LEU A 111 -3.24 -16.81 -5.29
CA LEU A 111 -3.18 -17.00 -6.73
C LEU A 111 -1.78 -16.65 -7.30
N THR A 112 -1.17 -15.56 -6.82
CA THR A 112 0.19 -15.18 -7.20
C THR A 112 1.23 -16.21 -6.75
N ILE A 113 1.13 -16.73 -5.52
CA ILE A 113 2.06 -17.75 -5.00
C ILE A 113 2.04 -19.01 -5.87
N TYR A 114 0.85 -19.44 -6.29
CA TYR A 114 0.69 -20.62 -7.15
C TYR A 114 0.91 -20.31 -8.65
N GLY A 115 1.22 -19.06 -9.01
CA GLY A 115 1.50 -18.66 -10.38
C GLY A 115 0.31 -18.92 -11.32
N VAL A 116 -0.88 -18.50 -10.90
CA VAL A 116 -2.11 -18.49 -11.71
C VAL A 116 -2.02 -17.38 -12.76
N ASN A 117 -2.45 -17.68 -13.98
CA ASN A 117 -2.35 -16.76 -15.12
C ASN A 117 -3.62 -15.94 -15.32
N GLU A 118 -4.77 -16.53 -15.04
CA GLU A 118 -6.07 -15.94 -15.32
C GLU A 118 -7.04 -16.22 -14.18
N VAL A 119 -7.81 -15.20 -13.79
CA VAL A 119 -8.88 -15.32 -12.82
C VAL A 119 -10.19 -14.95 -13.51
N VAL A 120 -11.11 -15.90 -13.55
CA VAL A 120 -12.43 -15.71 -14.16
C VAL A 120 -13.45 -15.60 -13.04
N LEU A 121 -14.10 -14.44 -12.96
CA LEU A 121 -15.20 -14.23 -12.02
C LEU A 121 -16.52 -14.56 -12.70
N PHE A 122 -17.39 -15.29 -12.01
CA PHE A 122 -18.73 -15.60 -12.50
C PHE A 122 -19.80 -15.24 -11.46
N GLU A 123 -20.98 -14.85 -11.95
CA GLU A 123 -22.16 -14.64 -11.10
C GLU A 123 -22.76 -16.00 -10.75
N ASP A 124 -22.78 -16.33 -9.47
CA ASP A 124 -23.39 -17.56 -8.94
C ASP A 124 -24.77 -17.33 -8.30
N ARG A 125 -25.20 -16.06 -8.23
CA ARG A 125 -26.49 -15.64 -7.66
C ARG A 125 -27.25 -14.76 -8.64
N PHE A 126 -28.57 -14.94 -8.66
CA PHE A 126 -29.48 -14.22 -9.55
C PHE A 126 -30.13 -12.98 -8.90
N ASP A 127 -30.00 -12.83 -7.58
CA ASP A 127 -30.58 -11.71 -6.79
C ASP A 127 -29.49 -10.70 -6.35
N THR A 128 -28.54 -10.43 -7.24
CA THR A 128 -27.44 -9.50 -6.95
C THR A 128 -27.77 -8.11 -7.49
N ALA A 129 -27.50 -7.10 -6.67
CA ALA A 129 -27.62 -5.72 -7.12
C ALA A 129 -26.59 -5.45 -8.22
N TRP A 130 -27.06 -5.01 -9.38
CA TRP A 130 -26.24 -4.62 -10.51
C TRP A 130 -25.31 -3.45 -10.14
N SER A 131 -24.14 -3.43 -10.76
CA SER A 131 -23.21 -2.31 -10.65
C SER A 131 -23.72 -1.13 -11.49
N ASP A 132 -23.73 0.06 -10.91
CA ASP A 132 -24.07 1.29 -11.65
C ASP A 132 -22.94 1.70 -12.62
N ASP A 133 -21.70 1.29 -12.31
CA ASP A 133 -20.48 1.73 -12.97
C ASP A 133 -19.84 0.64 -13.86
N ALA A 134 -20.45 -0.54 -13.97
CA ALA A 134 -19.89 -1.65 -14.74
C ALA A 134 -20.98 -2.38 -15.52
N ASP A 135 -20.75 -2.52 -16.83
CA ASP A 135 -21.69 -3.17 -17.72
C ASP A 135 -21.81 -4.66 -17.39
N ASN A 136 -23.04 -5.12 -17.19
CA ASN A 136 -23.38 -6.54 -17.03
C ASN A 136 -22.61 -7.27 -15.91
N ALA A 137 -22.31 -6.57 -14.81
CA ALA A 137 -21.71 -7.15 -13.62
C ALA A 137 -22.47 -6.74 -12.35
N SER A 138 -22.56 -7.65 -11.37
CA SER A 138 -23.03 -7.24 -10.04
C SER A 138 -22.04 -6.28 -9.40
N ARG A 139 -22.51 -5.52 -8.41
CA ARG A 139 -21.65 -4.67 -7.58
C ARG A 139 -20.51 -5.46 -6.94
N SER A 140 -20.77 -6.72 -6.57
CA SER A 140 -19.78 -7.59 -5.92
C SER A 140 -18.72 -8.09 -6.91
N MET A 141 -19.15 -8.53 -8.09
CA MET A 141 -18.21 -8.89 -9.17
C MET A 141 -17.35 -7.70 -9.58
N ALA A 142 -17.95 -6.52 -9.78
CA ALA A 142 -17.23 -5.30 -10.14
C ALA A 142 -16.20 -4.90 -9.07
N PHE A 143 -16.58 -4.95 -7.79
CA PHE A 143 -15.67 -4.69 -6.67
C PHE A 143 -14.50 -5.68 -6.66
N PHE A 144 -14.78 -6.98 -6.83
CA PHE A 144 -13.79 -8.04 -6.82
C PHE A 144 -12.81 -7.88 -7.99
N ALA A 145 -13.33 -7.74 -9.21
CA ALA A 145 -12.53 -7.54 -10.42
C ALA A 145 -11.59 -6.33 -10.29
N ARG A 146 -12.12 -5.18 -9.85
CA ARG A 146 -11.35 -3.94 -9.73
C ARG A 146 -10.23 -4.05 -8.70
N ASN A 147 -10.49 -4.70 -7.56
CA ASN A 147 -9.47 -4.92 -6.53
C ASN A 147 -8.39 -5.90 -7.00
N LEU A 148 -8.75 -6.97 -7.72
CA LEU A 148 -7.77 -7.88 -8.33
C LEU A 148 -6.89 -7.16 -9.36
N GLN A 149 -7.49 -6.41 -10.27
CA GLN A 149 -6.76 -5.61 -11.28
C GLN A 149 -5.81 -4.61 -10.63
N TYR A 150 -6.27 -3.93 -9.57
CA TYR A 150 -5.41 -3.00 -8.82
C TYR A 150 -4.22 -3.70 -8.19
N LEU A 151 -4.42 -4.89 -7.62
CA LEU A 151 -3.36 -5.66 -7.00
C LEU A 151 -2.36 -6.18 -8.04
N GLU A 152 -2.83 -6.66 -9.19
CA GLU A 152 -2.01 -7.20 -10.29
C GLU A 152 -1.20 -6.10 -11.00
N THR A 153 -1.74 -4.88 -11.11
CA THR A 153 -1.06 -3.78 -11.77
C THR A 153 0.17 -3.31 -10.96
N PRO A 154 1.38 -3.22 -11.55
CA PRO A 154 2.58 -2.70 -10.90
C PRO A 154 2.40 -1.28 -10.35
N GLN A 155 3.05 -0.98 -9.23
CA GLN A 155 2.80 0.25 -8.47
C GLN A 155 3.04 1.53 -9.29
N TYR A 156 4.00 1.51 -10.21
CA TYR A 156 4.34 2.66 -11.07
C TYR A 156 3.32 2.90 -12.21
N LEU A 157 2.45 1.93 -12.52
CA LEU A 157 1.44 2.05 -13.58
C LEU A 157 0.04 2.38 -13.04
N ARG A 158 -0.26 2.08 -11.78
CA ARG A 158 -1.61 2.23 -11.19
C ARG A 158 -2.22 3.60 -11.43
N ARG A 159 -1.45 4.68 -11.23
CA ARG A 159 -1.95 6.05 -11.41
C ARG A 159 -2.28 6.39 -12.88
N GLN A 160 -1.64 5.72 -13.83
CA GLN A 160 -1.83 5.95 -15.26
C GLN A 160 -2.98 5.09 -15.81
N LEU A 161 -3.08 3.83 -15.36
CA LEU A 161 -4.02 2.85 -15.91
C LEU A 161 -5.35 2.78 -15.16
N LEU A 162 -5.37 3.05 -13.85
CA LEU A 162 -6.53 2.82 -13.00
C LEU A 162 -7.11 4.13 -12.48
N PRO A 163 -8.39 4.44 -12.77
CA PRO A 163 -9.04 5.61 -12.21
C PRO A 163 -9.28 5.43 -10.71
N VAL A 164 -9.29 6.54 -9.98
CA VAL A 164 -9.66 6.55 -8.56
C VAL A 164 -11.12 6.14 -8.43
N HIS A 165 -11.39 5.11 -7.63
CA HIS A 165 -12.74 4.58 -7.45
C HIS A 165 -13.08 4.32 -5.99
N LYS A 166 -14.37 4.39 -5.64
CA LYS A 166 -14.88 4.14 -4.27
C LYS A 166 -14.51 2.74 -3.76
N ASP A 167 -14.52 1.75 -4.64
CA ASP A 167 -14.18 0.35 -4.31
C ASP A 167 -12.70 0.16 -3.93
N LEU A 168 -11.84 1.09 -4.37
CA LEU A 168 -10.40 1.04 -4.11
C LEU A 168 -10.01 1.83 -2.85
N ARG A 169 -10.98 2.31 -2.06
CA ARG A 169 -10.72 3.12 -0.85
C ARG A 169 -9.83 2.39 0.17
N HIS A 170 -10.00 1.07 0.29
CA HIS A 170 -9.35 0.27 1.34
C HIS A 170 -8.14 -0.53 0.83
N VAL A 171 -7.65 -0.26 -0.38
CA VAL A 171 -6.50 -1.01 -0.97
C VAL A 171 -5.20 -0.85 -0.19
N GLY A 172 -5.09 0.19 0.65
CA GLY A 172 -3.93 0.38 1.53
C GLY A 172 -3.82 -0.68 2.64
N LEU A 173 -4.90 -1.41 2.93
CA LEU A 173 -4.90 -2.52 3.89
C LEU A 173 -4.35 -3.82 3.30
N LEU A 174 -4.23 -3.89 1.97
CA LEU A 174 -3.87 -5.12 1.28
C LEU A 174 -2.36 -5.37 1.41
N SER A 175 -2.00 -6.61 1.72
CA SER A 175 -0.59 -7.02 1.68
C SER A 175 -0.07 -6.94 0.25
N PRO A 176 1.20 -6.54 0.04
CA PRO A 176 1.79 -6.54 -1.29
C PRO A 176 1.83 -7.96 -1.85
N LEU A 177 1.57 -8.08 -3.16
CA LEU A 177 1.68 -9.36 -3.87
C LEU A 177 3.14 -9.78 -4.09
N ASP A 178 4.06 -8.82 -4.19
CA ASP A 178 5.49 -9.03 -4.52
C ASP A 178 5.69 -9.97 -5.72
N ALA A 179 4.82 -9.85 -6.74
CA ALA A 179 4.91 -10.62 -7.98
C ALA A 179 6.13 -10.19 -8.81
N PRO A 180 6.68 -11.06 -9.69
CA PRO A 180 7.92 -10.76 -10.42
C PRO A 180 7.89 -9.48 -11.28
N HIS A 181 6.72 -9.05 -11.74
CA HIS A 181 6.51 -7.82 -12.52
C HIS A 181 6.32 -6.56 -11.66
N HIS A 182 6.18 -6.69 -10.33
CA HIS A 182 6.13 -5.59 -9.36
C HIS A 182 7.53 -5.05 -9.03
N LEU A 183 8.28 -4.71 -10.09
CA LEU A 183 9.66 -4.31 -10.01
C LEU A 183 9.84 -2.96 -9.34
N ARG A 184 10.84 -2.88 -8.46
CA ARG A 184 11.36 -1.60 -7.97
C ARG A 184 12.16 -0.92 -9.07
N LYS A 185 12.28 0.40 -8.97
CA LYS A 185 12.96 1.26 -9.95
C LYS A 185 14.38 0.81 -10.32
N TYR A 186 15.14 0.29 -9.36
CA TYR A 186 16.54 -0.13 -9.52
C TYR A 186 16.71 -1.62 -9.85
N GLU A 187 15.63 -2.40 -9.85
CA GLU A 187 15.69 -3.83 -10.17
C GLU A 187 15.71 -4.01 -11.69
N ARG A 188 16.70 -4.76 -12.19
CA ARG A 188 16.85 -5.02 -13.63
C ARG A 188 16.44 -6.47 -13.91
N LEU A 189 15.36 -6.62 -14.66
CA LEU A 189 14.95 -7.88 -15.27
C LEU A 189 14.90 -7.73 -16.80
N PRO A 190 14.96 -8.85 -17.55
CA PRO A 190 14.83 -8.82 -19.00
C PRO A 190 13.50 -8.26 -19.50
N TYR A 191 12.44 -8.40 -18.70
CA TYR A 191 11.09 -7.96 -19.04
C TYR A 191 10.54 -7.06 -17.93
N ARG A 192 9.75 -6.07 -18.33
CA ARG A 192 9.06 -5.14 -17.43
C ARG A 192 7.79 -4.65 -18.09
N ASP A 193 6.75 -4.47 -17.30
CA ASP A 193 5.50 -3.91 -17.79
C ASP A 193 5.66 -2.42 -18.07
N GLY A 194 4.91 -1.94 -19.06
CA GLY A 194 4.94 -0.56 -19.45
C GLY A 194 3.60 -0.08 -19.98
N ALA A 195 3.32 1.20 -19.77
CA ALA A 195 2.16 1.86 -20.34
C ALA A 195 2.61 2.98 -21.28
N VAL A 196 2.03 3.00 -22.49
CA VAL A 196 2.32 4.02 -23.50
C VAL A 196 1.97 5.41 -22.96
N LEU A 197 2.87 6.37 -23.13
CA LEU A 197 2.65 7.74 -22.74
C LEU A 197 1.72 8.45 -23.74
N GLY A 198 0.81 9.27 -23.21
CA GLY A 198 0.04 10.19 -24.03
C GLY A 198 0.94 11.23 -24.70
N LYS A 199 0.53 11.71 -25.88
CA LYS A 199 1.31 12.65 -26.70
C LYS A 199 1.79 13.88 -25.93
N ASP A 200 1.00 14.37 -24.97
CA ASP A 200 1.33 15.57 -24.18
C ASP A 200 2.47 15.39 -23.18
N LYS A 201 2.74 14.14 -22.77
CA LYS A 201 3.78 13.80 -21.78
C LYS A 201 4.99 13.10 -22.42
N ALA A 202 4.90 12.82 -23.70
CA ALA A 202 5.93 12.14 -24.47
C ALA A 202 7.04 13.15 -24.82
N PRO A 203 8.32 12.85 -24.51
CA PRO A 203 9.44 13.63 -25.01
C PRO A 203 9.49 13.64 -26.55
N ALA A 204 10.32 14.53 -27.10
CA ALA A 204 10.66 14.45 -28.51
C ALA A 204 11.28 13.06 -28.82
N PRO A 205 10.97 12.45 -29.98
CA PRO A 205 11.61 11.20 -30.39
C PRO A 205 13.14 11.32 -30.35
N PRO A 206 13.87 10.24 -29.99
CA PRO A 206 15.32 10.24 -30.06
C PRO A 206 15.81 10.56 -31.47
N GLU A 207 16.88 11.34 -31.61
CA GLU A 207 17.48 11.65 -32.92
C GLU A 207 17.99 10.37 -33.61
N ASP A 208 18.43 9.40 -32.81
CA ASP A 208 18.95 8.10 -33.24
C ASP A 208 17.83 7.08 -33.51
N ALA A 209 16.55 7.49 -33.48
CA ALA A 209 15.44 6.58 -33.65
C ALA A 209 15.38 6.05 -35.08
N GLU A 210 15.71 4.77 -35.25
CA GLU A 210 15.55 4.04 -36.50
C GLU A 210 14.06 3.72 -36.79
N GLY A 211 13.21 4.73 -37.00
CA GLY A 211 11.82 4.54 -37.44
C GLY A 211 10.74 4.87 -36.39
N PRO A 212 9.46 4.57 -36.69
CA PRO A 212 8.34 4.96 -35.85
C PRO A 212 8.35 4.21 -34.52
N GLY A 213 8.00 4.92 -33.45
CA GLY A 213 7.98 4.37 -32.11
C GLY A 213 7.11 5.20 -31.16
N VAL A 214 7.03 4.72 -29.93
CA VAL A 214 6.26 5.34 -28.86
C VAL A 214 7.05 5.35 -27.56
N TRP A 215 6.85 6.39 -26.76
CA TRP A 215 7.41 6.43 -25.42
C TRP A 215 6.56 5.62 -24.44
N VAL A 216 7.22 4.78 -23.65
CA VAL A 216 6.58 3.87 -22.69
C VAL A 216 7.10 4.16 -21.30
N ASN A 217 6.18 4.36 -20.35
CA ASN A 217 6.52 4.41 -18.93
C ASN A 217 6.69 2.97 -18.42
N CYS A 218 7.93 2.55 -18.24
CA CYS A 218 8.26 1.26 -17.64
C CYS A 218 8.70 1.40 -16.18
N GLY A 219 8.40 2.50 -15.47
CA GLY A 219 8.78 2.70 -14.06
C GLY A 219 10.29 2.90 -13.80
N LEU A 220 11.05 3.30 -14.81
CA LEU A 220 12.46 3.74 -14.70
C LEU A 220 12.53 5.25 -14.41
N ASP A 221 13.75 5.80 -14.28
CA ASP A 221 13.97 7.26 -14.21
C ASP A 221 13.42 7.99 -15.43
N GLU A 222 13.69 7.42 -16.60
CA GLU A 222 13.30 7.97 -17.89
C GLU A 222 12.37 6.98 -18.61
N PRO A 223 11.40 7.47 -19.40
CA PRO A 223 10.60 6.62 -20.25
C PRO A 223 11.48 5.93 -21.30
N VAL A 224 11.03 4.78 -21.78
CA VAL A 224 11.75 3.99 -22.77
C VAL A 224 11.12 4.20 -24.15
N TRP A 225 11.94 4.41 -25.17
CA TRP A 225 11.49 4.44 -26.55
C TRP A 225 11.27 3.01 -27.04
N ALA A 226 10.02 2.64 -27.32
CA ALA A 226 9.65 1.37 -27.91
C ALA A 226 9.42 1.55 -29.41
N ARG A 227 10.23 0.86 -30.21
CA ARG A 227 10.11 0.84 -31.67
C ARG A 227 8.99 -0.11 -32.09
N GLY A 228 8.16 0.29 -33.06
CA GLY A 228 7.23 -0.64 -33.72
C GLY A 228 8.02 -1.60 -34.60
N GLN A 229 7.73 -2.90 -34.53
CA GLN A 229 8.16 -3.80 -35.61
C GLN A 229 7.22 -3.59 -36.80
N ASP A 230 7.80 -3.17 -37.93
CA ASP A 230 7.12 -3.12 -39.24
C ASP A 230 6.76 -4.53 -39.74
#